data_AF-A0A7S0QAZ5-F1
#
_entry.id   AF-A0A7S0QAZ5-F1
#
_cell.length_a   1.000
_cell.length_b   1.000
_cell.length_c   1.000
_cell.angle_alpha   90.00
_cell.angle_beta   90.00
_cell.angle_gamma   90.00
#
_symmetry.space_group_name_H-M   'P 1'
#
loop_
_entity.id
_entity.type
_entity.pdbx_description
1 polymer ?
#
loop_
_entity_poly.entity_id
_entity_poly.type
_entity_poly.pdbx_seq_one_letter_code
_entity_poly.pdbx_strand_id
1 'polypeptide(L)'
;PARQTTKGEPEPGMWVVKVGGPAYRIGMGGGAASSRADDGIRVEDKTKAALDFNAVQRGDAEMENKMNRVIRACVELGDANPIVSIHDQGAGGNGNVLKEICEPLGAKLEVRAINSGDHTLSVLELWGAEYQENCALLLRPEHVGLFKEICEREQSPCCFLGQVSGDGRLILHDELDGSDPVDLPLDLVLGELPQRTFSSDRRPNALKPLVLPAGLG
;
A
#
# COMPACT_ATOMS: atom_id res chain seq x y z
N PRO A 1 6.77 -23.44 18.36
CA PRO A 1 6.28 -23.20 16.98
C PRO A 1 5.65 -21.81 16.87
N ALA A 2 6.00 -21.04 15.84
CA ALA A 2 5.34 -19.77 15.55
C ALA A 2 3.88 -20.05 15.12
N ARG A 3 2.90 -19.42 15.76
CA ARG A 3 1.46 -19.76 15.62
C ARG A 3 0.74 -18.99 14.51
N GLN A 4 1.32 -17.88 14.05
CA GLN A 4 0.68 -16.93 13.12
C GLN A 4 1.59 -16.66 11.93
N THR A 5 2.00 -17.72 11.24
CA THR A 5 2.90 -17.66 10.06
C THR A 5 2.15 -17.68 8.73
N THR A 6 0.85 -17.98 8.76
CA THR A 6 0.00 -18.15 7.58
C THR A 6 -1.13 -17.14 7.66
N LYS A 7 -1.35 -16.39 6.58
CA LYS A 7 -2.49 -15.47 6.48
C LYS A 7 -3.77 -16.26 6.20
N GLY A 8 -4.90 -15.80 6.71
CA GLY A 8 -6.21 -16.28 6.28
C GLY A 8 -6.60 -15.67 4.93
N GLU A 9 -7.51 -16.36 4.25
CA GLU A 9 -8.11 -15.91 2.98
C GLU A 9 -9.28 -14.95 3.25
N PRO A 10 -9.63 -14.07 2.29
CA PRO A 10 -10.86 -13.29 2.37
C PRO A 10 -12.08 -14.21 2.35
N GLU A 11 -13.10 -13.83 3.12
CA GLU A 11 -14.43 -14.47 3.11
C GLU A 11 -15.50 -13.38 2.96
N PRO A 12 -16.62 -13.64 2.26
CA PRO A 12 -17.69 -12.66 2.11
C PRO A 12 -18.19 -12.13 3.46
N GLY A 13 -18.41 -10.82 3.55
CA GLY A 13 -18.84 -10.14 4.77
C GLY A 13 -17.72 -9.80 5.76
N MET A 14 -16.47 -10.22 5.52
CA MET A 14 -15.34 -9.69 6.28
C MET A 14 -15.19 -8.19 6.05
N TRP A 15 -14.83 -7.47 7.10
CA TRP A 15 -14.50 -6.05 7.04
C TRP A 15 -13.12 -5.83 6.47
N VAL A 16 -13.05 -4.92 5.51
CA VAL A 16 -11.79 -4.35 4.99
C VAL A 16 -11.49 -3.09 5.80
N VAL A 17 -10.39 -3.12 6.54
CA VAL A 17 -10.06 -2.11 7.54
C VAL A 17 -8.67 -1.54 7.26
N LYS A 18 -8.51 -0.25 7.44
CA LYS A 18 -7.20 0.42 7.46
C LYS A 18 -6.85 0.81 8.87
N VAL A 19 -5.59 0.62 9.26
CA VAL A 19 -5.04 1.04 10.56
C VAL A 19 -3.78 1.86 10.34
N GLY A 20 -3.61 2.94 11.12
CA GLY A 20 -2.42 3.79 11.08
C GLY A 20 -2.72 5.25 10.73
N GLY A 21 -1.75 5.92 10.11
CA GLY A 21 -1.76 7.36 9.84
C GLY A 21 -2.85 7.81 8.86
N PRO A 22 -3.31 9.07 8.96
CA PRO A 22 -4.28 9.62 8.03
C PRO A 22 -3.68 9.88 6.64
N ALA A 23 -4.52 9.91 5.61
CA ALA A 23 -4.12 10.17 4.24
C ALA A 23 -3.69 11.63 4.04
N TYR A 24 -2.58 11.82 3.31
CA TYR A 24 -2.07 13.10 2.85
C TYR A 24 -1.64 12.98 1.38
N ARG A 25 -1.52 14.09 0.65
CA ARG A 25 -0.97 14.13 -0.72
C ARG A 25 0.55 13.84 -0.69
N ILE A 26 0.92 12.58 -0.54
CA ILE A 26 2.30 12.09 -0.48
C ILE A 26 2.46 10.98 -1.52
N GLY A 27 3.59 10.97 -2.23
CA GLY A 27 3.98 9.81 -3.04
C GLY A 27 3.09 9.53 -4.25
N MET A 28 2.38 10.52 -4.79
CA MET A 28 1.49 10.30 -5.95
C MET A 28 2.28 9.78 -7.15
N GLY A 29 2.09 8.50 -7.48
CA GLY A 29 2.77 7.83 -8.59
C GLY A 29 4.24 7.48 -8.31
N GLY A 30 4.64 7.34 -7.04
CA GLY A 30 6.00 6.99 -6.64
C GLY A 30 6.50 5.67 -7.25
N GLY A 31 5.64 4.66 -7.36
CA GLY A 31 5.96 3.41 -8.07
C GLY A 31 6.36 3.61 -9.55
N ALA A 32 5.69 4.50 -10.27
CA ALA A 32 6.02 4.80 -11.66
C ALA A 32 7.29 5.66 -11.78
N ALA A 33 7.51 6.58 -10.84
CA ALA A 33 8.70 7.42 -10.79
C ALA A 33 9.97 6.61 -10.52
N SER A 34 9.92 5.68 -9.55
CA SER A 34 11.04 4.80 -9.19
C SER A 34 11.41 3.77 -10.26
N SER A 35 10.51 3.51 -11.20
CA SER A 35 10.72 2.59 -12.33
C SER A 35 11.51 3.21 -13.50
N ARG A 36 11.82 4.51 -13.47
CA ARG A 36 12.62 5.18 -14.50
C ARG A 36 14.10 5.14 -14.15
N ALA A 37 14.95 4.89 -15.15
CA ALA A 37 16.39 5.09 -15.00
C ALA A 37 16.67 6.59 -14.83
N ASP A 38 17.49 6.95 -13.85
CA ASP A 38 17.96 8.33 -13.69
C ASP A 38 19.03 8.59 -14.75
N ASP A 39 18.61 9.12 -15.91
CA ASP A 39 19.49 9.32 -17.06
C ASP A 39 20.48 10.49 -16.86
N GLY A 40 20.51 11.15 -15.70
CA GLY A 40 21.47 12.20 -15.36
C GLY A 40 21.36 13.49 -16.19
N ILE A 41 20.45 13.55 -17.16
CA ILE A 41 20.22 14.73 -18.00
C ILE A 41 19.35 15.73 -17.23
N ARG A 42 19.95 16.88 -16.87
CA ARG A 42 19.27 18.05 -16.33
C ARG A 42 18.55 18.77 -17.48
N VAL A 43 17.31 18.37 -17.75
CA VAL A 43 16.36 19.19 -18.51
C VAL A 43 15.52 19.94 -17.49
N GLU A 44 15.58 21.27 -17.51
CA GLU A 44 14.75 22.17 -16.67
C GLU A 44 13.30 22.18 -17.20
N ASP A 45 12.61 21.06 -17.08
CA ASP A 45 11.19 20.94 -17.44
C ASP A 45 10.32 20.98 -16.18
N LYS A 46 9.22 21.74 -16.21
CA LYS A 46 8.22 21.83 -15.12
C LYS A 46 7.69 20.46 -14.69
N THR A 47 7.68 19.49 -15.60
CA THR A 47 7.34 18.09 -15.35
C THR A 47 8.32 17.42 -14.39
N LYS A 48 9.61 17.77 -14.43
CA LYS A 48 10.64 17.21 -13.53
C LYS A 48 10.46 17.76 -12.10
N ALA A 49 10.19 19.05 -11.93
CA ALA A 49 9.95 19.64 -10.62
C ALA A 49 8.70 19.06 -9.91
N ALA A 50 7.60 18.81 -10.65
CA ALA A 50 6.42 18.16 -10.09
C ALA A 50 6.68 16.69 -9.69
N LEU A 51 7.47 15.96 -10.50
CA LEU A 51 7.91 14.60 -10.18
C LEU A 51 8.82 14.58 -8.94
N ASP A 52 9.71 15.57 -8.79
CA ASP A 52 10.59 15.69 -7.63
C ASP A 52 9.80 15.92 -6.33
N PHE A 53 8.71 16.70 -6.35
CA PHE A 53 7.84 16.86 -5.17
C PHE A 53 7.09 15.58 -4.80
N ASN A 54 6.59 14.83 -5.79
CA ASN A 54 5.94 13.54 -5.54
C ASN A 54 6.90 12.47 -5.00
N ALA A 55 8.21 12.62 -5.23
CA ALA A 55 9.22 11.73 -4.69
C ALA A 55 9.56 12.01 -3.21
N VAL A 56 9.13 13.15 -2.66
CA VAL A 56 9.38 13.49 -1.24
C VAL A 56 8.47 12.67 -0.34
N GLN A 57 9.09 11.84 0.49
CA GLN A 57 8.41 11.02 1.49
C GLN A 57 8.34 11.73 2.85
N ARG A 58 7.36 11.35 3.66
CA ARG A 58 7.20 11.84 5.03
C ARG A 58 6.80 10.68 5.93
N GLY A 59 7.68 10.34 6.87
CA GLY A 59 7.41 9.34 7.88
C GLY A 59 7.12 9.93 9.26
N ASP A 60 6.37 9.17 10.05
CA ASP A 60 6.00 9.41 11.45
C ASP A 60 6.21 8.12 12.27
N ALA A 61 7.42 7.94 12.78
CA ALA A 61 7.78 6.74 13.55
C ALA A 61 6.93 6.54 14.83
N GLU A 62 6.31 7.60 15.36
CA GLU A 62 5.42 7.49 16.52
C GLU A 62 4.09 6.85 16.12
N MET A 63 3.54 7.24 14.96
CA MET A 63 2.36 6.60 14.37
C MET A 63 2.62 5.13 14.05
N GLU A 64 3.77 4.81 13.47
CA GLU A 64 4.15 3.42 13.19
C GLU A 64 4.23 2.60 14.49
N ASN A 65 4.81 3.17 15.54
CA ASN A 65 4.89 2.51 16.83
C ASN A 65 3.50 2.26 17.45
N LYS A 66 2.57 3.23 17.35
CA LYS A 66 1.17 3.04 17.77
C LYS A 66 0.50 1.89 17.02
N MET A 67 0.64 1.86 15.68
CA MET A 67 0.12 0.77 14.84
C MET A 67 0.75 -0.58 15.23
N ASN A 68 2.05 -0.63 15.46
CA ASN A 68 2.76 -1.83 15.90
C ASN A 68 2.25 -2.34 17.25
N ARG A 69 1.89 -1.46 18.19
CA ARG A 69 1.26 -1.87 19.46
C ARG A 69 -0.13 -2.48 19.25
N VAL A 70 -0.94 -1.98 18.32
CA VAL A 70 -2.24 -2.60 17.94
C VAL A 70 -2.02 -3.99 17.39
N ILE A 71 -1.12 -4.14 16.41
CA ILE A 71 -0.81 -5.42 15.79
C ILE A 71 -0.32 -6.40 16.85
N ARG A 72 0.62 -5.97 17.69
CA ARG A 72 1.16 -6.78 18.79
C ARG A 72 0.07 -7.23 19.75
N ALA A 73 -0.83 -6.34 20.17
CA ALA A 73 -1.94 -6.68 21.04
C ALA A 73 -2.86 -7.75 20.43
N CYS A 74 -3.14 -7.66 19.13
CA CYS A 74 -3.93 -8.65 18.40
C CYS A 74 -3.21 -10.01 18.35
N VAL A 75 -1.91 -10.01 18.04
CA VAL A 75 -1.09 -11.23 17.99
C VAL A 75 -0.99 -11.91 19.37
N GLU A 76 -0.84 -11.13 20.44
CA GLU A 76 -0.71 -11.63 21.82
C GLU A 76 -1.99 -12.28 22.37
N LEU A 77 -3.15 -12.08 21.73
CA LEU A 77 -4.39 -12.82 22.02
C LEU A 77 -4.35 -14.30 21.58
N GLY A 78 -3.30 -14.71 20.85
CA GLY A 78 -3.11 -16.10 20.43
C GLY A 78 -4.19 -16.54 19.45
N ASP A 79 -5.00 -17.53 19.85
CA ASP A 79 -6.06 -18.10 19.00
C ASP A 79 -7.26 -17.15 18.86
N ALA A 80 -7.36 -16.14 19.72
CA ALA A 80 -8.35 -15.07 19.65
C ALA A 80 -7.86 -13.83 18.88
N ASN A 81 -6.81 -13.95 18.07
CA ASN A 81 -6.34 -12.85 17.22
C ASN A 81 -7.45 -12.42 16.23
N PRO A 82 -7.93 -11.16 16.28
CA PRO A 82 -8.99 -10.70 15.40
C PRO A 82 -8.56 -10.54 13.94
N ILE A 83 -7.24 -10.43 13.67
CA ILE A 83 -6.68 -10.20 12.34
C ILE A 83 -6.66 -11.50 11.55
N VAL A 84 -7.43 -11.55 10.46
CA VAL A 84 -7.43 -12.68 9.53
C VAL A 84 -6.27 -12.58 8.55
N SER A 85 -6.08 -11.38 8.01
CA SER A 85 -4.99 -11.05 7.09
C SER A 85 -4.56 -9.62 7.31
N ILE A 86 -3.29 -9.32 7.04
CA ILE A 86 -2.70 -7.99 7.11
C ILE A 86 -1.80 -7.78 5.90
N HIS A 87 -1.83 -6.58 5.33
CA HIS A 87 -0.97 -6.17 4.23
C HIS A 87 -0.52 -4.72 4.44
N ASP A 88 0.77 -4.45 4.30
CA ASP A 88 1.32 -3.09 4.36
C ASP A 88 0.92 -2.27 3.13
N GLN A 89 0.79 -0.95 3.30
CA GLN A 89 0.64 -0.02 2.19
C GLN A 89 2.01 0.49 1.76
N GLY A 90 2.34 0.27 0.49
CA GLY A 90 3.52 0.83 -0.16
C GLY A 90 3.17 1.51 -1.48
N ALA A 91 3.90 1.15 -2.53
CA ALA A 91 3.71 1.72 -3.87
C ALA A 91 2.29 1.47 -4.41
N GLY A 92 1.71 2.50 -5.04
CA GLY A 92 0.33 2.46 -5.51
C GLY A 92 -0.74 2.65 -4.43
N GLY A 93 -0.35 2.84 -3.16
CA GLY A 93 -1.24 3.28 -2.08
C GLY A 93 -2.41 2.34 -1.81
N ASN A 94 -3.57 2.93 -1.51
CA ASN A 94 -4.83 2.22 -1.31
C ASN A 94 -5.20 1.37 -2.52
N GLY A 95 -4.99 1.90 -3.72
CA GLY A 95 -5.24 1.21 -4.97
C GLY A 95 -4.39 -0.03 -5.23
N ASN A 96 -3.33 -0.27 -4.44
CA ASN A 96 -2.60 -1.53 -4.45
C ASN A 96 -3.02 -2.47 -3.33
N VAL A 97 -2.92 -1.99 -2.09
CA VAL A 97 -3.11 -2.85 -0.93
C VAL A 97 -4.55 -3.36 -0.81
N LEU A 98 -5.55 -2.56 -1.21
CA LEU A 98 -6.97 -2.93 -1.05
C LEU A 98 -7.45 -3.93 -2.10
N LYS A 99 -6.89 -3.90 -3.32
CA LYS A 99 -7.20 -4.93 -4.34
C LYS A 99 -6.55 -6.27 -3.98
N GLU A 100 -5.29 -6.25 -3.54
CA GLU A 100 -4.54 -7.47 -3.20
C GLU A 100 -5.12 -8.16 -1.97
N ILE A 101 -5.48 -7.42 -0.92
CA ILE A 101 -6.03 -8.05 0.30
C ILE A 101 -7.45 -8.63 0.09
N CYS A 102 -8.18 -8.17 -0.93
CA CYS A 102 -9.53 -8.64 -1.23
C CYS A 102 -9.58 -9.68 -2.38
N GLU A 103 -8.44 -9.99 -3.00
CA GLU A 103 -8.37 -10.98 -4.07
C GLU A 103 -8.61 -12.41 -3.53
N PRO A 104 -9.38 -13.28 -4.21
CA PRO A 104 -10.06 -13.07 -5.49
C PRO A 104 -11.51 -12.58 -5.36
N LEU A 105 -12.00 -12.35 -4.14
CA LEU A 105 -13.41 -12.18 -3.86
C LEU A 105 -13.95 -10.77 -4.11
N GLY A 106 -13.08 -9.76 -4.21
CA GLY A 106 -13.51 -8.38 -4.35
C GLY A 106 -14.09 -7.79 -3.07
N ALA A 107 -14.43 -6.51 -3.12
CA ALA A 107 -15.03 -5.79 -2.01
C ALA A 107 -15.78 -4.55 -2.49
N LYS A 108 -16.76 -4.12 -1.70
CA LYS A 108 -17.41 -2.81 -1.85
C LYS A 108 -16.94 -1.91 -0.73
N LEU A 109 -16.26 -0.83 -1.10
CA LEU A 109 -15.58 0.10 -0.21
C LEU A 109 -16.15 1.50 -0.38
N GLU A 110 -16.12 2.29 0.68
CA GLU A 110 -16.51 3.71 0.70
C GLU A 110 -15.26 4.58 0.81
N VAL A 111 -15.02 5.45 -0.19
CA VAL A 111 -13.85 6.32 -0.20
C VAL A 111 -13.87 7.34 0.94
N ARG A 112 -15.06 7.79 1.35
CA ARG A 112 -15.24 8.77 2.43
C ARG A 112 -15.03 8.18 3.82
N ALA A 113 -14.96 6.85 3.93
CA ALA A 113 -14.53 6.19 5.16
C ALA A 113 -13.01 6.28 5.38
N ILE A 114 -12.21 6.58 4.36
CA ILE A 114 -10.76 6.75 4.50
C ILE A 114 -10.48 7.95 5.43
N ASN A 115 -9.71 7.71 6.48
CA ASN A 115 -9.27 8.76 7.39
C ASN A 115 -8.34 9.75 6.66
N SER A 116 -8.86 10.92 6.30
CA SER A 116 -8.09 11.96 5.61
C SER A 116 -7.54 13.01 6.57
N GLY A 117 -6.25 13.29 6.47
CA GLY A 117 -5.57 14.38 7.18
C GLY A 117 -5.62 15.71 6.40
N ASP A 118 -6.07 15.67 5.14
CA ASP A 118 -6.28 16.83 4.28
C ASP A 118 -7.63 16.69 3.56
N HIS A 119 -8.62 17.50 3.95
CA HIS A 119 -9.96 17.44 3.37
C HIS A 119 -10.04 17.97 1.93
N THR A 120 -8.94 18.50 1.38
CA THR A 120 -8.87 18.97 -0.02
C THR A 120 -8.48 17.88 -1.01
N LEU A 121 -8.18 16.66 -0.54
CA LEU A 121 -7.82 15.54 -1.40
C LEU A 121 -8.99 15.13 -2.28
N SER A 122 -8.69 15.01 -3.58
CA SER A 122 -9.58 14.36 -4.54
C SER A 122 -9.65 12.84 -4.28
N VAL A 123 -10.67 12.18 -4.85
CA VAL A 123 -10.80 10.71 -4.81
C VAL A 123 -9.55 10.01 -5.35
N LEU A 124 -9.00 10.52 -6.46
CA LEU A 124 -7.77 9.99 -7.06
C LEU A 124 -6.59 10.05 -6.07
N GLU A 125 -6.49 11.13 -5.30
CA GLU A 125 -5.43 11.30 -4.31
C GLU A 125 -5.65 10.44 -3.07
N LEU A 126 -6.90 10.31 -2.59
CA LEU A 126 -7.22 9.37 -1.51
C LEU A 126 -6.91 7.91 -1.91
N TRP A 127 -7.11 7.58 -3.18
CA TRP A 127 -6.90 6.23 -3.70
C TRP A 127 -5.42 5.93 -4.03
N GLY A 128 -4.71 6.90 -4.62
CA GLY A 128 -3.38 6.71 -5.17
C GLY A 128 -2.22 7.21 -4.30
N ALA A 129 -2.48 7.94 -3.22
CA ALA A 129 -1.41 8.44 -2.36
C ALA A 129 -0.69 7.31 -1.62
N GLU A 130 0.63 7.41 -1.56
CA GLU A 130 1.54 6.48 -0.89
C GLU A 130 1.92 7.06 0.49
N TYR A 131 0.91 7.47 1.26
CA TYR A 131 1.10 7.95 2.63
C TYR A 131 1.59 6.82 3.54
N GLN A 132 2.44 7.18 4.50
CA GLN A 132 3.19 6.23 5.31
C GLN A 132 2.40 5.73 6.54
N GLU A 133 3.01 4.79 7.26
CA GLU A 133 2.49 4.19 8.51
C GLU A 133 1.07 3.66 8.41
N ASN A 134 0.79 2.83 7.40
CA ASN A 134 -0.55 2.31 7.22
C ASN A 134 -0.59 0.87 6.70
N CYS A 135 -1.50 0.07 7.25
CA CYS A 135 -1.78 -1.31 6.83
C CYS A 135 -3.26 -1.51 6.53
N ALA A 136 -3.57 -2.40 5.58
CA ALA A 136 -4.90 -2.97 5.39
C ALA A 136 -5.04 -4.29 6.17
N LEU A 137 -6.25 -4.57 6.64
CA LEU A 137 -6.61 -5.72 7.46
C LEU A 137 -7.93 -6.32 6.99
N LEU A 138 -8.06 -7.63 7.17
CA LEU A 138 -9.34 -8.34 7.14
C LEU A 138 -9.74 -8.75 8.54
N LEU A 139 -10.97 -8.40 8.93
CA LEU A 139 -11.56 -8.77 10.21
C LEU A 139 -12.92 -9.44 9.99
N ARG A 140 -13.24 -10.46 10.78
CA ARG A 140 -14.62 -10.98 10.82
C ARG A 140 -15.54 -10.02 11.60
N PRO A 141 -16.85 -9.94 11.27
CA PRO A 141 -17.79 -9.01 11.91
C PRO A 141 -17.80 -9.08 13.45
N GLU A 142 -17.68 -10.27 14.03
CA GLU A 142 -17.66 -10.50 15.47
C GLU A 142 -16.45 -9.86 16.18
N HIS A 143 -15.35 -9.60 15.46
CA HIS A 143 -14.12 -9.06 16.02
C HIS A 143 -14.02 -7.53 15.91
N VAL A 144 -14.97 -6.86 15.24
CA VAL A 144 -14.96 -5.41 15.02
C VAL A 144 -14.91 -4.63 16.34
N GLY A 145 -15.70 -5.04 17.34
CA GLY A 145 -15.75 -4.38 18.65
C GLY A 145 -14.40 -4.45 19.37
N LEU A 146 -13.87 -5.67 19.50
CA LEU A 146 -12.57 -5.92 20.12
C LEU A 146 -11.44 -5.13 19.42
N PHE A 147 -11.41 -5.12 18.09
CA PHE A 147 -10.38 -4.40 17.35
C PHE A 147 -10.45 -2.89 17.58
N LYS A 148 -11.67 -2.31 17.61
CA LYS A 148 -11.85 -0.89 17.91
C LYS A 148 -11.34 -0.52 19.30
N GLU A 149 -11.63 -1.35 20.31
CA GLU A 149 -11.14 -1.16 21.69
C GLU A 149 -9.61 -1.17 21.76
N ILE A 150 -8.96 -2.09 21.02
CA ILE A 150 -7.50 -2.15 20.94
C ILE A 150 -6.94 -0.89 20.28
N CYS A 151 -7.51 -0.46 19.15
CA CYS A 151 -7.09 0.75 18.45
C CYS A 151 -7.22 2.00 19.30
N GLU A 152 -8.35 2.15 20.01
CA GLU A 152 -8.60 3.27 20.92
C GLU A 152 -7.58 3.29 22.07
N ARG A 153 -7.33 2.14 22.71
CA ARG A 153 -6.34 2.00 23.78
C ARG A 153 -4.94 2.43 23.33
N GLU A 154 -4.53 2.01 22.14
CA GLU A 154 -3.20 2.29 21.60
C GLU A 154 -3.09 3.65 20.90
N GLN A 155 -4.22 4.38 20.81
CA GLN A 155 -4.36 5.66 20.11
C GLN A 155 -3.93 5.58 18.64
N SER A 156 -4.23 4.46 17.97
CA SER A 156 -3.98 4.27 16.55
C SER A 156 -5.29 4.42 15.78
N PRO A 157 -5.38 5.35 14.80
CA PRO A 157 -6.58 5.50 14.00
C PRO A 157 -6.88 4.22 13.22
N CYS A 158 -8.16 3.87 13.10
CA CYS A 158 -8.62 2.84 12.19
C CYS A 158 -9.89 3.28 11.46
N CYS A 159 -10.05 2.84 10.21
CA CYS A 159 -11.24 3.08 9.42
C CYS A 159 -11.74 1.80 8.75
N PHE A 160 -13.04 1.59 8.84
CA PHE A 160 -13.74 0.43 8.27
C PHE A 160 -14.29 0.86 6.92
N LEU A 161 -13.62 0.46 5.85
CA LEU A 161 -13.89 0.96 4.51
C LEU A 161 -15.11 0.29 3.87
N GLY A 162 -15.38 -0.95 4.24
CA GLY A 162 -16.45 -1.73 3.64
C GLY A 162 -16.23 -3.21 3.84
N GLN A 163 -16.87 -4.03 3.01
CA GLN A 163 -16.88 -5.47 3.19
C GLN A 163 -16.53 -6.22 1.91
N VAL A 164 -15.92 -7.39 2.08
CA VAL A 164 -15.68 -8.36 1.01
C VAL A 164 -17.02 -8.79 0.42
N SER A 165 -17.19 -8.61 -0.89
CA SER A 165 -18.46 -8.84 -1.60
C SER A 165 -18.63 -10.27 -2.06
N GLY A 166 -17.53 -10.93 -2.47
CA GLY A 166 -17.57 -12.28 -3.04
C GLY A 166 -17.89 -12.35 -4.53
N ASP A 167 -18.07 -11.21 -5.21
CA ASP A 167 -18.41 -11.11 -6.63
C ASP A 167 -17.18 -10.90 -7.54
N GLY A 168 -15.98 -10.90 -6.98
CA GLY A 168 -14.72 -10.72 -7.71
C GLY A 168 -14.47 -9.30 -8.20
N ARG A 169 -15.27 -8.31 -7.77
CA ARG A 169 -15.11 -6.91 -8.16
C ARG A 169 -14.68 -6.06 -6.98
N LEU A 170 -13.75 -5.14 -7.23
CA LEU A 170 -13.42 -4.07 -6.30
C LEU A 170 -14.16 -2.81 -6.73
N ILE A 171 -15.13 -2.41 -5.92
CA ILE A 171 -15.91 -1.19 -6.09
C ILE A 171 -15.50 -0.20 -5.01
N LEU A 172 -15.11 1.00 -5.40
CA LEU A 172 -14.94 2.15 -4.53
C LEU A 172 -16.08 3.11 -4.81
N HIS A 173 -17.00 3.23 -3.87
CA HIS A 173 -18.12 4.16 -3.89
C HIS A 173 -17.72 5.51 -3.31
N ASP A 174 -18.36 6.57 -3.80
CA ASP A 174 -18.28 7.92 -3.24
C ASP A 174 -19.67 8.43 -2.88
N GLU A 175 -19.99 8.44 -1.58
CA GLU A 175 -21.29 8.93 -1.10
C GLU A 175 -21.58 10.41 -1.41
N LEU A 176 -20.56 11.23 -1.73
CA LEU A 176 -20.77 12.66 -2.00
C LEU A 176 -21.48 12.92 -3.33
N ASP A 177 -21.22 12.11 -4.36
CA ASP A 177 -21.82 12.25 -5.69
C ASP A 177 -22.53 10.97 -6.19
N GLY A 178 -22.46 9.88 -5.41
CA GLY A 178 -23.06 8.60 -5.71
C GLY A 178 -22.35 7.83 -6.82
N SER A 179 -21.14 8.25 -7.20
CA SER A 179 -20.36 7.59 -8.24
C SER A 179 -19.58 6.39 -7.70
N ASP A 180 -19.17 5.52 -8.62
CA ASP A 180 -18.24 4.42 -8.36
C ASP A 180 -16.93 4.69 -9.13
N PRO A 181 -16.06 5.60 -8.62
CA PRO A 181 -14.83 6.00 -9.29
C PRO A 181 -13.85 4.85 -9.57
N VAL A 182 -13.97 3.74 -8.82
CA VAL A 182 -13.29 2.48 -9.12
C VAL A 182 -14.34 1.39 -9.20
N ASP A 183 -14.40 0.71 -10.33
CA ASP A 183 -15.19 -0.50 -10.50
C ASP A 183 -14.41 -1.47 -11.39
N LEU A 184 -13.68 -2.38 -10.75
CA LEU A 184 -12.66 -3.21 -11.39
C LEU A 184 -12.91 -4.70 -11.12
N PRO A 185 -13.03 -5.54 -12.14
CA PRO A 185 -12.94 -6.99 -11.97
C PRO A 185 -11.50 -7.38 -11.63
N LEU A 186 -11.29 -8.05 -10.49
CA LEU A 186 -9.95 -8.31 -9.95
C LEU A 186 -9.13 -9.27 -10.82
N ASP A 187 -9.77 -10.27 -11.42
CA ASP A 187 -9.14 -11.24 -12.30
C ASP A 187 -8.47 -10.59 -13.53
N LEU A 188 -9.05 -9.52 -14.06
CA LEU A 188 -8.48 -8.76 -15.18
C LEU A 188 -7.37 -7.80 -14.75
N VAL A 189 -7.45 -7.25 -13.53
CA VAL A 189 -6.51 -6.23 -13.05
C VAL A 189 -5.26 -6.85 -12.42
N LEU A 190 -5.42 -7.99 -11.75
CA LEU A 190 -4.35 -8.73 -11.08
C LEU A 190 -3.88 -9.95 -11.89
N GLY A 191 -4.52 -10.22 -13.03
CA GLY A 191 -4.14 -11.30 -13.93
C GLY A 191 -2.70 -11.22 -14.42
N GLU A 192 -2.11 -12.38 -14.71
CA GLU A 192 -0.71 -12.48 -15.09
C GLU A 192 -0.41 -11.82 -16.45
N LEU A 193 0.53 -10.86 -16.44
CA LEU A 193 1.14 -10.35 -17.66
C LEU A 193 2.14 -11.38 -18.22
N PRO A 194 2.28 -11.50 -19.55
CA PRO A 194 3.28 -12.38 -20.15
C PRO A 194 4.68 -12.08 -19.61
N GLN A 195 5.40 -13.12 -19.18
CA GLN A 195 6.74 -12.98 -18.62
C GLN A 195 7.70 -12.33 -19.64
N ARG A 196 8.33 -11.22 -19.24
CA ARG A 196 9.31 -10.51 -20.10
C ARG A 196 10.59 -11.33 -20.22
N THR A 197 11.03 -11.56 -21.46
CA THR A 197 12.32 -12.21 -21.76
C THR A 197 13.41 -11.14 -21.94
N PHE A 198 14.55 -11.31 -21.28
CA PHE A 198 15.71 -10.43 -21.41
C PHE A 198 16.86 -11.19 -22.08
N SER A 199 17.39 -10.63 -23.18
CA SER A 199 18.64 -11.09 -23.80
C SER A 199 19.80 -10.21 -23.34
N SER A 200 20.88 -10.82 -22.84
CA SER A 200 22.07 -10.09 -22.42
C SER A 200 23.31 -10.72 -23.07
N ASP A 201 24.03 -9.93 -23.85
CA ASP A 201 25.28 -10.34 -24.49
C ASP A 201 26.47 -9.80 -23.69
N ARG A 202 27.35 -10.70 -23.25
CA ARG A 202 28.61 -10.30 -22.61
C ARG A 202 29.56 -9.75 -23.67
N ARG A 203 29.88 -8.46 -23.58
CA ARG A 203 30.97 -7.85 -24.35
C ARG A 203 32.28 -7.96 -23.55
N PRO A 204 33.35 -8.57 -24.10
CA PRO A 204 34.65 -8.57 -23.41
C PRO A 204 35.19 -7.15 -23.34
N ASN A 205 35.44 -6.65 -22.12
CA ASN A 205 36.14 -5.39 -21.93
C ASN A 205 37.62 -5.59 -22.27
N ALA A 206 38.12 -4.85 -23.27
CA ALA A 206 39.54 -4.77 -23.54
C ALA A 206 40.23 -3.94 -22.44
N LEU A 207 40.76 -4.62 -21.43
CA LEU A 207 41.56 -3.98 -20.39
C LEU A 207 42.93 -3.59 -20.96
N LYS A 208 43.36 -2.35 -20.71
CA LYS A 208 44.76 -1.95 -20.94
C LYS A 208 45.61 -2.42 -19.76
N PRO A 209 46.85 -2.87 -19.97
CA PRO A 209 47.78 -3.15 -18.88
C PRO A 209 47.91 -1.93 -17.94
N LEU A 210 47.94 -2.18 -16.63
CA LEU A 210 48.20 -1.14 -15.64
C LEU A 210 49.61 -0.58 -15.86
N VAL A 211 49.70 0.71 -16.22
CA VAL A 211 50.99 1.42 -16.30
C VAL A 211 51.17 2.18 -14.98
N LEU A 212 52.09 1.70 -14.15
CA LEU A 212 52.50 2.41 -12.94
C LEU A 212 53.41 3.59 -13.31
N PRO A 213 53.25 4.77 -12.67
CA PRO A 213 54.22 5.85 -12.76
C PRO A 213 55.63 5.39 -12.36
N ALA A 214 56.66 5.90 -13.04
CA ALA A 214 58.04 5.70 -12.62
C ALA A 214 58.28 6.38 -11.26
N GLY A 215 58.89 5.66 -10.30
CA GLY A 215 59.27 6.21 -8.99
C GLY A 215 58.42 5.77 -7.79
N LEU A 216 57.61 4.71 -7.92
CA LEU A 216 56.83 4.10 -6.81
C LEU A 216 57.63 3.08 -5.96
N GLY A 217 58.96 3.23 -5.89
CA GLY A 217 59.86 2.39 -5.09
C GLY A 217 60.35 3.09 -3.84
#